data_AF-A0A7V9THW7-F1
#
_entry.id   AF-A0A7V9THW7-F1
#
_cell.length_a   1.000
_cell.length_b   1.000
_cell.length_c   1.000
_cell.angle_alpha   90.00
_cell.angle_beta   90.00
_cell.angle_gamma   90.00
#
_symmetry.space_group_name_H-M   'P 1'
#
loop_
_entity.id
_entity.type
_entity.pdbx_description
1 polymer ?
#
loop_
_entity_poly.entity_id
_entity_poly.type
_entity_poly.pdbx_seq_one_letter_code
_entity_poly.pdbx_strand_id
1 'polypeptide(L)'
;MLIAHPGVAMPTADAFQRLAESRAGAHRPVSRSYTLASLTEWERIAELAENDFQPVVEAYIPQLVEARSLLQETGAEIALPAGSGASLFGVFRRAAERDAAVPPLRRLGFEVWVADTLAESPAPSGSAD
;
A
#
# COMPACT_ATOMS: atom_id res chain seq x y z
N MET A 1 -6.47 -3.40 -9.11
CA MET A 1 -6.01 -3.02 -7.75
C MET A 1 -7.21 -2.83 -6.83
N LEU A 2 -7.01 -2.87 -5.51
CA LEU A 2 -8.00 -2.50 -4.51
C LEU A 2 -7.37 -1.51 -3.52
N ILE A 3 -8.13 -0.52 -3.08
CA ILE A 3 -7.74 0.47 -2.07
C ILE A 3 -8.66 0.30 -0.87
N ALA A 4 -8.09 0.25 0.33
CA ALA A 4 -8.83 0.15 1.59
C ALA A 4 -8.42 1.30 2.52
N HIS A 5 -9.38 2.08 2.99
CA HIS A 5 -9.15 3.21 3.90
C HIS A 5 -9.88 2.97 5.24
N PRO A 6 -9.21 3.16 6.39
CA PRO A 6 -9.81 2.87 7.71
C PRO A 6 -10.77 3.95 8.23
N GLY A 7 -11.01 5.03 7.46
CA GLY A 7 -11.83 6.18 7.90
C GLY A 7 -11.11 7.09 8.91
N VAL A 8 -9.84 6.84 9.19
CA VAL A 8 -8.98 7.68 10.04
C VAL A 8 -7.74 8.12 9.27
N ALA A 9 -7.22 9.29 9.61
CA ALA A 9 -6.08 9.88 8.93
C ALA A 9 -4.76 9.65 9.69
N MET A 10 -3.68 9.53 8.92
CA MET A 10 -2.31 9.68 9.42
C MET A 10 -1.80 11.06 8.98
N PRO A 11 -1.65 12.05 9.88
CA PRO A 11 -1.06 13.33 9.52
C PRO A 11 0.35 13.11 8.96
N THR A 12 0.62 13.62 7.77
CA THR A 12 1.90 13.39 7.09
C THR A 12 3.08 13.89 7.92
N ALA A 13 2.96 15.06 8.56
CA ALA A 13 4.01 15.59 9.44
C ALA A 13 4.36 14.61 10.58
N ASP A 14 3.34 14.07 11.26
CA ASP A 14 3.51 13.09 12.32
C ASP A 14 4.16 11.79 11.81
N ALA A 15 3.84 11.36 10.58
CA ALA A 15 4.41 10.16 9.99
C ALA A 15 5.91 10.33 9.75
N PHE A 16 6.33 11.48 9.22
CA PHE A 16 7.74 11.81 9.05
C PHE A 16 8.46 11.93 10.38
N GLN A 17 7.85 12.57 11.38
CA GLN A 17 8.43 12.68 12.71
C GLN A 17 8.68 11.29 13.32
N ARG A 18 7.66 10.42 13.33
CA ARG A 18 7.76 9.05 13.84
C ARG A 18 8.78 8.21 13.07
N LEU A 19 8.87 8.39 11.75
CA LEU A 19 9.89 7.74 10.94
C LEU A 19 11.30 8.22 11.28
N ALA A 20 11.50 9.51 11.54
CA ALA A 20 12.78 10.04 11.98
C ALA A 20 13.16 9.48 13.37
N GLU A 21 12.20 9.44 14.30
CA GLU A 21 12.38 8.87 15.65
C GLU A 21 12.75 7.37 15.59
N SER A 22 12.06 6.58 14.76
CA SER A 22 12.36 5.15 14.61
C SER A 22 13.75 4.88 14.01
N ARG A 23 14.34 5.86 13.32
CA ARG A 23 15.64 5.77 12.66
C ARG A 23 16.80 6.34 13.48
N ALA A 24 16.53 7.10 14.54
CA ALA A 24 17.49 7.95 15.25
C ALA A 24 18.70 7.22 15.90
N GLY A 25 18.70 5.88 16.00
CA GLY A 25 19.78 5.14 16.68
C GLY A 25 20.48 4.03 15.89
N ALA A 26 19.94 3.56 14.76
CA ALA A 26 20.44 2.36 14.09
C ALA A 26 20.15 2.26 12.59
N HIS A 27 19.47 3.25 12.00
CA HIS A 27 19.12 3.16 10.60
C HIS A 27 20.34 3.41 9.72
N ARG A 28 20.87 2.34 9.13
CA ARG A 28 21.89 2.42 8.08
C ARG A 28 21.18 2.38 6.73
N PRO A 29 21.28 3.43 5.90
CA PRO A 29 20.78 3.38 4.53
C PRO A 29 21.35 2.16 3.82
N VAL A 30 20.49 1.30 3.30
CA VAL A 30 20.91 0.13 2.52
C VAL A 30 20.73 0.48 1.06
N SER A 31 21.83 0.72 0.35
CA SER A 31 21.78 0.77 -1.10
C SER A 31 21.62 -0.64 -1.64
N ARG A 32 20.51 -0.91 -2.30
CA ARG A 32 20.28 -2.16 -3.03
C ARG A 32 20.52 -1.91 -4.51
N SER A 33 21.32 -2.75 -5.15
CA SER A 33 21.49 -2.76 -6.60
C SER A 33 20.59 -3.84 -7.16
N TYR A 34 19.76 -3.47 -8.14
CA TYR A 34 18.86 -4.39 -8.82
C TYR A 34 19.30 -4.57 -10.26
N THR A 35 19.15 -5.79 -10.77
CA THR A 35 19.34 -6.06 -12.20
C THR A 35 18.04 -5.80 -12.93
N LEU A 36 18.07 -5.49 -14.22
CA LEU A 36 16.82 -5.38 -14.99
C LEU A 36 16.00 -6.67 -14.93
N ALA A 37 16.68 -7.83 -14.93
CA ALA A 37 16.04 -9.14 -14.80
C ALA A 37 15.32 -9.35 -13.45
N SER A 38 15.69 -8.64 -12.38
CA SER A 38 14.93 -8.69 -11.11
C SER A 38 13.65 -7.86 -11.13
N LEU A 39 13.42 -7.08 -12.19
CA LEU A 39 12.28 -6.17 -12.34
C LEU A 39 11.34 -6.58 -13.50
N THR A 40 11.53 -7.76 -14.09
CA THR A 40 10.67 -8.23 -15.20
C THR A 40 9.49 -9.07 -14.76
N GLU A 41 9.53 -9.64 -13.55
CA GLU A 41 8.49 -10.53 -13.01
C GLU A 41 7.80 -9.90 -11.80
N TRP A 42 6.47 -9.98 -11.75
CA TRP A 42 5.70 -9.38 -10.66
C TRP A 42 6.04 -9.99 -9.29
N GLU A 43 6.31 -11.30 -9.23
CA GLU A 43 6.72 -11.97 -7.99
C GLU A 43 7.99 -11.35 -7.41
N ARG A 44 8.98 -11.04 -8.26
CA ARG A 44 10.23 -10.44 -7.81
C ARG A 44 10.02 -8.99 -7.38
N ILE A 45 9.20 -8.23 -8.10
CA ILE A 45 8.90 -6.86 -7.70
C ILE A 45 8.14 -6.87 -6.35
N ALA A 46 7.25 -7.84 -6.13
CA ALA A 46 6.54 -8.01 -4.87
C ALA A 46 7.48 -8.31 -3.70
N GLU A 47 8.49 -9.18 -3.89
CA GLU A 47 9.52 -9.45 -2.88
C GLU A 47 10.36 -8.20 -2.51
N LEU A 48 10.45 -7.24 -3.43
CA LEU A 48 11.21 -6.00 -3.25
C LEU A 48 10.34 -4.82 -2.78
N ALA A 49 9.01 -4.94 -2.84
CA ALA A 49 8.10 -3.88 -2.53
C ALA A 49 8.07 -3.61 -1.02
N GLU A 50 8.54 -2.43 -0.62
CA GLU A 50 8.54 -1.97 0.76
C GLU A 50 8.01 -0.54 0.84
N ASN A 51 7.46 -0.19 2.00
CA ASN A 51 7.13 1.19 2.34
C ASN A 51 7.74 1.52 3.70
N ASP A 52 8.64 2.49 3.72
CA ASP A 52 9.31 2.98 4.93
C ASP A 52 8.35 3.42 6.04
N PHE A 53 7.17 3.92 5.67
CA PHE A 53 6.15 4.33 6.64
C PHE A 53 5.36 3.17 7.22
N GLN A 54 5.46 1.95 6.65
CA GLN A 54 4.64 0.82 7.07
C GLN A 54 4.74 0.51 8.56
N PRO A 55 5.94 0.39 9.17
CA PRO A 55 6.03 0.09 10.60
C PRO A 55 5.44 1.20 11.47
N VAL A 56 5.60 2.47 11.07
CA VAL A 56 5.14 3.61 11.87
C VAL A 56 3.63 3.82 11.75
N VAL A 57 3.05 3.62 10.56
CA VAL A 57 1.61 3.78 10.36
C VAL A 57 0.83 2.61 10.93
N GLU A 58 1.37 1.38 10.89
CA GLU A 58 0.76 0.22 11.54
C GLU A 58 0.83 0.31 13.07
N ALA A 59 1.91 0.86 13.63
CA ALA A 59 1.98 1.13 15.06
C ALA A 59 0.97 2.21 15.50
N TYR A 60 0.72 3.21 14.64
CA TYR A 60 -0.24 4.28 14.91
C TYR A 60 -1.71 3.84 14.69
N ILE A 61 -1.95 2.99 13.69
CA ILE A 61 -3.28 2.48 13.29
C ILE A 61 -3.22 0.94 13.23
N PRO A 62 -3.32 0.24 14.37
CA PRO A 62 -3.13 -1.22 14.44
C PRO A 62 -4.07 -2.03 13.55
N GLN A 63 -5.25 -1.49 13.23
CA GLN A 63 -6.22 -2.10 12.31
C GLN A 63 -5.64 -2.32 10.89
N LEU A 64 -4.62 -1.55 10.50
CA LEU A 64 -3.94 -1.73 9.22
C LEU A 64 -3.20 -3.07 9.11
N VAL A 65 -2.73 -3.63 10.24
CA VAL A 65 -2.05 -4.93 10.26
C VAL A 65 -3.02 -6.02 9.83
N GLU A 66 -4.22 -6.06 10.43
CA GLU A 66 -5.25 -7.05 10.10
C GLU A 66 -5.74 -6.91 8.66
N ALA A 67 -6.02 -5.67 8.23
CA ALA A 67 -6.46 -5.41 6.86
C ALA A 67 -5.38 -5.78 5.82
N ARG A 68 -4.10 -5.53 6.10
CA ARG A 68 -3.00 -5.94 5.21
C ARG A 68 -2.84 -7.46 5.15
N SER A 69 -2.89 -8.15 6.29
CA SER A 69 -2.84 -9.62 6.30
C SER A 69 -3.98 -10.21 5.48
N LEU A 70 -5.19 -9.66 5.61
CA LEU A 70 -6.34 -10.08 4.83
C LEU A 70 -6.14 -9.86 3.32
N LEU A 71 -5.53 -8.74 2.89
CA LEU A 71 -5.17 -8.54 1.49
C LEU A 71 -4.21 -9.63 0.99
N GLN A 72 -3.20 -9.98 1.78
CA GLN A 72 -2.23 -11.03 1.43
C GLN A 72 -2.89 -12.41 1.37
N GLU A 73 -3.70 -12.77 2.36
CA GLU A 73 -4.43 -14.05 2.43
C GLU A 73 -5.43 -14.23 1.29
N THR A 74 -5.97 -13.13 0.77
CA THR A 74 -6.91 -13.14 -0.36
C THR A 74 -6.22 -13.11 -1.73
N GLY A 75 -4.88 -13.12 -1.77
CA GLY A 75 -4.09 -13.27 -2.99
C GLY A 75 -3.50 -11.99 -3.55
N ALA A 76 -3.36 -10.93 -2.75
CA ALA A 76 -2.60 -9.76 -3.17
C ALA A 76 -1.10 -10.13 -3.28
N GLU A 77 -0.49 -9.84 -4.45
CA GLU A 77 0.96 -9.93 -4.62
C GLU A 77 1.69 -8.85 -3.82
N ILE A 78 1.11 -7.65 -3.77
CA ILE A 78 1.62 -6.52 -2.99
C ILE A 78 0.48 -5.99 -2.14
N ALA A 79 0.74 -5.82 -0.84
CA ALA A 79 -0.17 -5.17 0.10
C ALA A 79 0.61 -4.21 0.99
N LEU A 80 0.50 -2.90 0.74
CA LEU A 80 1.28 -1.86 1.40
C LEU A 80 0.43 -0.62 1.67
N PRO A 81 0.84 0.24 2.63
CA PRO A 81 0.29 1.59 2.73
C PRO A 81 0.60 2.41 1.47
N ALA A 82 -0.33 3.28 1.10
CA ALA A 82 -0.11 4.31 0.09
C ALA A 82 0.56 5.54 0.73
N GLY A 83 1.83 5.77 0.42
CA GLY A 83 2.61 6.88 1.00
C GLY A 83 2.73 6.75 2.53
N SER A 84 2.46 7.84 3.26
CA SER A 84 2.40 7.83 4.73
C SER A 84 1.15 7.14 5.31
N GLY A 85 0.28 6.60 4.46
CA GLY A 85 -1.03 6.06 4.84
C GLY A 85 -2.10 7.15 5.01
N ALA A 86 -3.28 6.85 5.57
CA ALA A 86 -3.66 5.59 6.23
C ALA A 86 -4.21 4.51 5.28
N SER A 87 -4.38 4.81 3.99
CA SER A 87 -4.92 3.85 3.04
C SER A 87 -3.91 2.73 2.75
N LEU A 88 -4.41 1.51 2.63
CA LEU A 88 -3.70 0.38 2.05
C LEU A 88 -4.09 0.23 0.58
N PHE A 89 -3.18 -0.27 -0.24
CA PHE A 89 -3.50 -0.78 -1.56
C PHE A 89 -3.07 -2.24 -1.68
N GLY A 90 -3.85 -3.02 -2.43
CA GLY A 90 -3.58 -4.39 -2.82
C GLY A 90 -3.49 -4.54 -4.34
N VAL A 91 -2.38 -5.09 -4.83
CA VAL A 91 -2.19 -5.48 -6.24
C VAL A 91 -2.47 -6.96 -6.38
N PHE A 92 -3.34 -7.32 -7.32
CA PHE A 92 -3.81 -8.70 -7.52
C PHE A 92 -3.64 -9.06 -9.00
N ARG A 93 -3.29 -10.33 -9.27
CA ARG A 93 -3.30 -10.86 -10.64
C ARG A 93 -4.72 -11.08 -11.16
N ARG A 94 -5.61 -11.57 -10.31
CA ARG A 94 -6.96 -11.97 -10.72
C ARG A 94 -8.00 -11.08 -10.04
N ALA A 95 -8.95 -10.59 -10.83
CA ALA A 95 -10.08 -9.82 -10.33
C ALA A 95 -10.88 -10.59 -9.26
N ALA A 96 -11.02 -11.91 -9.42
CA ALA A 96 -11.73 -12.74 -8.44
C ALA A 96 -11.06 -12.76 -7.04
N GLU A 97 -9.72 -12.75 -6.97
CA GLU A 97 -8.97 -12.66 -5.70
C GLU A 97 -9.16 -11.30 -5.05
N ARG A 98 -9.01 -10.24 -5.85
CA ARG A 98 -9.29 -8.85 -5.44
C ARG A 98 -10.69 -8.71 -4.86
N ASP A 99 -11.70 -9.22 -5.57
CA ASP A 99 -13.11 -9.06 -5.20
C ASP A 99 -13.45 -9.87 -3.94
N ALA A 100 -12.77 -10.99 -3.71
CA ALA A 100 -12.90 -11.78 -2.48
C ALA A 100 -12.42 -11.03 -1.22
N ALA A 101 -11.51 -10.06 -1.37
CA ALA A 101 -11.03 -9.23 -0.26
C ALA A 101 -12.05 -8.16 0.19
N VAL A 102 -12.97 -7.75 -0.68
CA VAL A 102 -13.89 -6.62 -0.42
C VAL A 102 -14.81 -6.88 0.79
N PRO A 103 -15.57 -8.00 0.87
CA PRO A 103 -16.48 -8.22 1.99
C PRO A 103 -15.79 -8.27 3.37
N PRO A 104 -14.67 -8.99 3.58
CA PRO A 104 -14.01 -9.00 4.88
C PRO A 104 -13.41 -7.63 5.26
N LEU A 105 -12.83 -6.87 4.32
CA LEU A 105 -12.33 -5.51 4.61
C LEU A 105 -13.45 -4.57 5.09
N ARG A 106 -14.61 -4.63 4.43
CA ARG A 106 -15.79 -3.85 4.84
C ARG A 106 -16.30 -4.25 6.22
N ARG A 107 -16.22 -5.55 6.58
CA ARG A 107 -16.56 -6.01 7.94
C ARG A 107 -15.59 -5.50 9.00
N LEU A 108 -14.32 -5.28 8.64
CA LEU A 108 -13.34 -4.59 9.49
C LEU A 108 -13.57 -3.08 9.60
N GLY A 109 -14.58 -2.54 8.92
CA GLY A 109 -14.93 -1.12 8.96
C GLY A 109 -14.20 -0.26 7.92
N PHE A 110 -13.50 -0.87 6.95
CA PHE A 110 -12.80 -0.12 5.91
C PHE A 110 -13.74 0.32 4.80
N GLU A 111 -13.54 1.54 4.32
CA GLU A 111 -14.02 1.98 3.01
C GLU A 111 -13.14 1.35 1.92
N VAL A 112 -13.76 0.79 0.89
CA VAL A 112 -13.06 -0.03 -0.12
C VAL A 112 -13.46 0.37 -1.53
N TRP A 113 -12.46 0.65 -2.35
CA TRP A 113 -12.60 0.96 -3.77
C TRP A 113 -11.81 -0.04 -4.61
N VAL A 114 -12.41 -0.48 -5.71
CA VAL A 114 -11.71 -1.19 -6.78
C VAL A 114 -11.23 -0.17 -7.78
N ALA A 115 -9.96 -0.28 -8.17
CA ALA A 115 -9.34 0.60 -9.15
C ALA A 115 -8.68 -0.22 -10.26
N ASP A 116 -8.90 0.21 -11.49
CA ASP A 116 -8.22 -0.33 -12.66
C ASP A 116 -6.94 0.47 -12.93
N THR A 117 -5.88 -0.23 -13.33
CA THR A 117 -4.64 0.41 -13.75
C THR A 117 -4.85 0.97 -15.15
N LEU A 118 -4.65 2.27 -15.33
CA LEU A 118 -4.73 2.88 -16.64
C LEU A 118 -3.55 2.42 -17.51
N ALA A 119 -3.83 2.01 -18.75
CA ALA A 119 -2.81 1.62 -19.71
C ALA A 119 -2.06 2.83 -20.31
N GLU A 120 -2.67 4.01 -20.20
CA GLU A 120 -2.14 5.27 -20.72
C GLU A 120 -2.54 6.41 -19.77
N SER A 121 -1.74 7.49 -19.78
CA SER A 121 -2.09 8.68 -19.02
C SER A 121 -3.43 9.22 -19.51
N PRO A 122 -4.39 9.52 -18.62
CA PRO A 122 -5.65 10.12 -19.03
C PRO A 122 -5.36 11.46 -19.70
N ALA A 123 -6.10 11.77 -20.77
CA ALA A 123 -6.00 13.09 -21.39
C ALA A 123 -6.24 14.17 -20.33
N PRO A 124 -5.47 15.27 -20.31
CA PRO A 124 -5.71 16.35 -19.36
C PRO A 124 -7.15 16.81 -19.52
N SER A 125 -7.92 16.76 -18.44
CA SER A 125 -9.27 17.30 -18.40
C SER A 125 -9.15 18.82 -18.49
N GLY A 126 -9.20 19.35 -19.71
CA GLY A 126 -9.32 20.78 -19.94
C GLY A 126 -10.66 21.25 -19.41
N SER A 127 -10.64 22.05 -18.33
CA SER A 127 -11.67 23.04 -18.07
C SER A 127 -10.95 24.38 -17.91
N ALA A 128 -10.72 25.03 -19.04
CA ALA A 128 -10.60 26.47 -19.09
C ALA A 128 -12.01 26.97 -19.43
N ASP A 129 -12.78 27.28 -18.39
CA ASP A 129 -13.90 28.22 -18.41
C ASP A 129 -13.91 28.95 -17.06
#